data_AF-A0A5S4T6K3-F1
#
_entry.id   AF-A0A5S4T6K3-F1
#
_cell.length_a   1.000
_cell.length_b   1.000
_cell.length_c   1.000
_cell.angle_alpha   90.00
_cell.angle_beta   90.00
_cell.angle_gamma   90.00
#
_symmetry.space_group_name_H-M   'P 1'
#
loop_
_entity.id
_entity.type
_entity.pdbx_description
1 polymer ?
#
loop_
_entity_poly.entity_id
_entity_poly.type
_entity_poly.pdbx_seq_one_letter_code
_entity_poly.pdbx_strand_id
1 'polypeptide(L)'
;DFKERISINGNMISEADLVAAANRVRPLTERLVQETDFGEVTEFEVITLIMFLYFGDMHPVDLAVIEAGLGGLYDSTNVFQAMVVVCPSIGLDHQAILGTSYAEIAAQKAGVLEGGEALVFAVEDHAARSVFLEKAEQVGASIWEWQ
;
A
#
# COMPACT_ATOMS: atom_id res chain seq x y z
N ASP A 1 -17.12 -1.94 -9.85
CA ASP A 1 -16.59 -1.81 -11.23
C ASP A 1 -15.07 -1.82 -11.11
N PHE A 2 -14.31 -2.56 -11.93
CA PHE A 2 -12.85 -2.64 -11.79
C PHE A 2 -12.17 -1.26 -11.74
N LYS A 3 -12.73 -0.27 -12.45
CA LYS A 3 -12.21 1.10 -12.50
C LYS A 3 -12.33 1.87 -11.18
N GLU A 4 -13.13 1.39 -10.23
CA GLU A 4 -13.30 2.07 -8.93
C GLU A 4 -12.01 2.08 -8.09
N ARG A 5 -11.08 1.17 -8.40
CA ARG A 5 -9.77 1.04 -7.75
C ARG A 5 -8.82 2.22 -8.01
N ILE A 6 -9.06 3.01 -9.07
CA ILE A 6 -8.21 4.14 -9.45
C ILE A 6 -9.11 5.32 -9.79
N SER A 7 -9.00 6.41 -9.02
CA SER A 7 -9.81 7.61 -9.21
C SER A 7 -9.00 8.89 -9.03
N ILE A 8 -9.32 9.94 -9.80
CA ILE A 8 -8.81 11.30 -9.61
C ILE A 8 -10.00 12.22 -9.37
N ASN A 9 -9.98 12.96 -8.25
CA ASN A 9 -11.06 13.87 -7.86
C ASN A 9 -12.45 13.22 -7.86
N GLY A 10 -12.52 11.96 -7.41
CA GLY A 10 -13.75 11.16 -7.38
C GLY A 10 -14.22 10.60 -8.72
N ASN A 11 -13.48 10.86 -9.81
CA ASN A 11 -13.77 10.29 -11.13
C ASN A 11 -12.89 9.07 -11.37
N MET A 12 -13.53 7.92 -11.59
CA MET A 12 -12.85 6.67 -11.94
C MET A 12 -12.01 6.84 -13.21
N ILE A 13 -10.90 6.11 -13.29
CA ILE A 13 -10.11 5.97 -14.51
C ILE A 13 -11.02 5.66 -15.71
N SER A 14 -10.77 6.29 -16.86
CA SER A 14 -11.54 6.01 -18.07
C SER A 14 -11.19 4.62 -18.61
N GLU A 15 -12.12 3.99 -19.33
CA GLU A 15 -11.82 2.70 -19.98
C GLU A 15 -10.66 2.83 -20.98
N ALA A 16 -10.58 3.95 -21.69
CA ALA A 16 -9.49 4.24 -22.62
C ALA A 16 -8.13 4.34 -21.90
N ASP A 17 -8.08 5.05 -20.77
CA ASP A 17 -6.85 5.18 -19.98
C ASP A 17 -6.45 3.85 -19.34
N LEU A 18 -7.41 3.08 -18.83
CA LEU A 18 -7.14 1.76 -18.26
C LEU A 18 -6.52 0.82 -19.32
N VAL A 19 -7.10 0.78 -20.52
CA VAL A 19 -6.57 -0.01 -21.64
C VAL A 19 -5.19 0.50 -22.07
N ALA A 20 -4.99 1.82 -22.13
CA ALA A 20 -3.70 2.41 -22.48
C ALA A 20 -2.62 2.05 -21.45
N ALA A 21 -2.91 2.18 -20.16
CA ALA A 21 -2.00 1.82 -19.08
C ALA A 21 -1.69 0.32 -19.06
N ALA A 22 -2.71 -0.55 -19.20
CA ALA A 22 -2.53 -1.99 -19.27
C ALA A 22 -1.64 -2.40 -20.45
N ASN A 23 -1.79 -1.77 -21.61
CA ASN A 23 -0.93 -2.02 -22.77
C ASN A 23 0.53 -1.60 -22.55
N ARG A 24 0.79 -0.60 -21.70
CA ARG A 24 2.15 -0.20 -21.30
C ARG A 24 2.75 -1.14 -20.26
N VAL A 25 1.93 -1.67 -19.36
CA VAL A 25 2.36 -2.60 -18.32
C VAL A 25 2.63 -4.01 -18.87
N ARG A 26 1.80 -4.51 -19.79
CA ARG A 26 1.92 -5.87 -20.37
C ARG A 26 3.34 -6.27 -20.82
N PRO A 27 4.09 -5.48 -21.61
CA PRO A 27 5.43 -5.89 -22.00
C PRO A 27 6.41 -6.01 -20.82
N LEU A 28 6.19 -5.29 -19.72
CA LEU A 28 7.01 -5.40 -18.52
C LEU A 28 6.76 -6.72 -17.79
N THR A 29 5.49 -7.12 -17.68
CA THR A 29 5.09 -8.37 -17.02
C THR A 29 5.56 -9.59 -17.83
N GLU A 30 5.47 -9.52 -19.17
CA GLU A 30 5.99 -10.56 -20.05
C GLU A 30 7.52 -10.72 -19.93
N ARG A 31 8.25 -9.59 -19.84
CA ARG A 31 9.70 -9.60 -19.65
C ARG A 31 10.10 -10.14 -18.28
N LEU A 32 9.37 -9.85 -17.21
CA LEU A 32 9.67 -10.35 -15.87
C LEU A 32 9.74 -11.89 -15.85
N VAL A 33 8.77 -12.55 -16.48
CA VAL A 33 8.69 -14.02 -16.60
C VAL A 33 9.85 -14.58 -17.43
N GLN A 34 10.29 -13.87 -18.46
CA GLN A 34 11.35 -14.33 -19.36
C GLN A 34 12.76 -14.04 -18.82
N GLU A 35 12.94 -12.95 -18.08
CA GLU A 35 14.24 -12.40 -17.68
C GLU A 35 14.59 -12.71 -16.21
N THR A 36 13.64 -13.21 -15.40
CA THR A 36 13.84 -13.46 -13.96
C THR A 36 13.18 -14.75 -13.49
N ASP A 37 13.57 -15.22 -12.31
CA ASP A 37 12.97 -16.39 -11.64
C ASP A 37 11.78 -16.01 -10.73
N PHE A 38 11.26 -14.78 -10.82
CA PHE A 38 10.16 -14.31 -9.96
C PHE A 38 8.77 -14.86 -10.34
N GLY A 39 8.63 -15.43 -11.53
CA GLY A 39 7.37 -15.98 -12.02
C GLY A 39 6.40 -14.92 -12.53
N GLU A 40 5.11 -15.27 -12.57
CA GLU A 40 4.05 -14.39 -13.05
C GLU A 40 3.68 -13.35 -11.99
N VAL A 41 3.37 -12.14 -12.45
CA VAL A 41 2.80 -11.09 -11.61
C VAL A 41 1.35 -11.39 -11.26
N THR A 42 0.97 -11.06 -10.03
CA THR A 42 -0.41 -11.13 -9.56
C THR A 42 -1.25 -10.00 -10.16
N GLU A 43 -2.58 -10.17 -10.17
CA GLU A 43 -3.51 -9.11 -10.58
C GLU A 43 -3.33 -7.83 -9.75
N PHE A 44 -3.04 -7.97 -8.45
CA PHE A 44 -2.85 -6.84 -7.55
C PHE A 44 -1.57 -6.05 -7.86
N GLU A 45 -0.47 -6.73 -8.21
CA GLU A 45 0.75 -6.07 -8.65
C GLU A 45 0.53 -5.32 -9.98
N VAL A 46 -0.21 -5.92 -10.91
CA VAL A 46 -0.54 -5.26 -12.19
C VAL A 46 -1.36 -3.99 -11.98
N ILE A 47 -2.42 -4.04 -11.18
CA ILE A 47 -3.26 -2.85 -10.95
C ILE A 47 -2.51 -1.78 -10.14
N THR A 48 -1.64 -2.17 -9.22
CA THR A 48 -0.77 -1.24 -8.48
C THR A 48 0.19 -0.52 -9.42
N LEU A 49 0.80 -1.23 -10.37
CA LEU A 49 1.67 -0.62 -11.37
C LEU A 49 0.90 0.30 -12.32
N ILE A 50 -0.32 -0.09 -12.73
CA ILE A 50 -1.23 0.78 -13.51
C ILE A 50 -1.56 2.05 -12.73
N MET A 51 -1.86 1.95 -11.43
CA MET A 51 -2.13 3.09 -10.57
C MET A 51 -0.94 4.06 -10.52
N PHE A 52 0.27 3.57 -10.27
CA PHE A 52 1.47 4.42 -10.26
C PHE A 52 1.73 5.08 -11.62
N LEU A 53 1.55 4.34 -12.71
CA LEU A 53 1.69 4.89 -14.06
C LEU A 53 0.65 5.98 -14.34
N TYR A 54 -0.58 5.75 -13.91
CA TYR A 54 -1.69 6.66 -14.12
C TYR A 54 -1.50 7.97 -13.34
N PHE A 55 -1.17 7.89 -12.05
CA PHE A 55 -0.96 9.05 -11.18
C PHE A 55 0.38 9.76 -11.38
N GLY A 56 1.42 9.05 -11.83
CA GLY A 56 2.77 9.60 -11.94
C GLY A 56 3.13 10.14 -13.32
N ASP A 57 2.61 9.52 -14.38
CA ASP A 57 3.03 9.81 -15.77
C ASP A 57 1.87 10.28 -16.66
N MET A 58 0.75 9.56 -16.66
CA MET A 58 -0.37 9.88 -17.56
C MET A 58 -1.16 11.09 -17.10
N HIS A 59 -1.50 11.14 -15.82
CA HIS A 59 -2.25 12.21 -15.18
C HIS A 59 -1.59 12.55 -13.83
N PRO A 60 -0.46 13.29 -13.86
CA PRO A 60 0.27 13.69 -12.65
C PRO A 60 -0.65 14.34 -11.61
N VAL A 61 -0.62 13.84 -10.37
CA VAL A 61 -1.39 14.38 -9.23
C VAL A 61 -0.47 15.02 -8.20
N ASP A 62 -1.01 16.00 -7.45
CA ASP A 62 -0.29 16.65 -6.35
C ASP A 62 -0.17 15.73 -5.11
N LEU A 63 -1.20 14.91 -4.87
CA LEU A 63 -1.29 13.98 -3.74
C LEU A 63 -2.04 12.73 -4.18
N ALA A 64 -1.51 11.56 -3.80
CA ALA A 64 -2.19 10.27 -3.94
C ALA A 64 -2.49 9.70 -2.55
N VAL A 65 -3.71 9.20 -2.37
CA VAL A 65 -4.07 8.37 -1.21
C VAL A 65 -4.07 6.93 -1.70
N ILE A 66 -3.16 6.12 -1.16
CA ILE A 66 -2.95 4.75 -1.59
C ILE A 66 -3.33 3.83 -0.43
N GLU A 67 -4.34 2.98 -0.66
CA GLU A 67 -4.76 1.96 0.26
C GLU A 67 -3.92 0.70 0.04
N ALA A 68 -3.28 0.20 1.10
CA ALA A 68 -2.59 -1.08 1.06
C ALA A 68 -3.62 -2.22 0.86
N GLY A 69 -3.33 -3.16 -0.02
CA GLY A 69 -4.22 -4.29 -0.30
C GLY A 69 -4.30 -5.28 0.88
N LEU A 70 -3.14 -5.65 1.44
CA LEU A 70 -3.06 -6.55 2.58
C LEU A 70 -1.82 -6.28 3.44
N GLY A 71 -2.04 -6.09 4.74
CA GLY A 71 -0.94 -5.83 5.68
C GLY A 71 -0.34 -4.45 5.45
N GLY A 72 0.92 -4.43 4.98
CA GLY A 72 1.68 -3.22 4.68
C GLY A 72 3.10 -3.56 4.21
N LEU A 73 3.89 -4.20 5.06
CA LEU A 73 5.31 -4.49 4.83
C LEU A 73 5.60 -5.18 3.47
N TYR A 74 4.79 -6.18 3.12
CA TYR A 74 4.93 -6.95 1.88
C TYR A 74 3.82 -6.64 0.87
N ASP A 75 3.09 -5.55 1.05
CA ASP A 75 2.05 -5.14 0.11
C ASP A 75 2.68 -4.57 -1.16
N SER A 76 2.07 -4.82 -2.33
CA SER A 76 2.57 -4.31 -3.61
C SER A 76 2.66 -2.78 -3.67
N THR A 77 1.90 -2.08 -2.81
CA THR A 77 1.96 -0.62 -2.71
C THR A 77 3.20 -0.12 -1.95
N ASN A 78 3.87 -0.95 -1.15
CA ASN A 78 5.02 -0.57 -0.32
C ASN A 78 6.34 -0.51 -1.11
N VAL A 79 6.37 0.37 -2.11
CA VAL A 79 7.52 0.58 -3.02
C VAL A 79 7.96 2.04 -3.12
N PHE A 80 7.44 2.88 -2.21
CA PHE A 80 7.75 4.30 -2.12
C PHE A 80 7.66 4.76 -0.67
N GLN A 81 8.30 5.88 -0.37
CA GLN A 81 8.23 6.51 0.95
C GLN A 81 7.04 7.48 0.99
N ALA A 82 6.06 7.19 1.85
CA ALA A 82 4.87 8.02 2.01
C ALA A 82 5.17 9.29 2.83
N MET A 83 4.38 10.35 2.64
CA MET A 83 4.42 11.50 3.56
C MET A 83 3.78 11.17 4.91
N VAL A 84 2.69 10.40 4.87
CA VAL A 84 1.87 10.03 6.03
C VAL A 84 1.43 8.59 5.86
N VAL A 85 1.58 7.79 6.91
CA VAL A 85 1.06 6.43 7.03
C VAL A 85 -0.11 6.45 7.99
N VAL A 86 -1.24 5.86 7.58
CA VAL A 86 -2.49 5.89 8.36
C VAL A 86 -2.95 4.47 8.67
N CYS A 87 -3.14 4.15 9.96
CA CYS A 87 -3.78 2.91 10.40
C CYS A 87 -5.07 3.24 11.18
N PRO A 88 -6.23 3.30 10.49
CA PRO A 88 -7.48 3.76 11.11
C PRO A 88 -8.10 2.74 12.08
N SER A 89 -7.72 1.47 11.97
CA SER A 89 -8.15 0.41 12.88
C SER A 89 -7.27 -0.84 12.70
N ILE A 90 -7.37 -1.77 13.64
CA ILE A 90 -6.77 -3.09 13.54
C ILE A 90 -7.75 -4.18 14.00
N GLY A 91 -7.80 -5.28 13.26
CA GLY A 91 -8.63 -6.44 13.53
C GLY A 91 -7.84 -7.74 13.33
N LEU A 92 -8.38 -8.86 13.81
CA LEU A 92 -7.82 -10.21 13.60
C LEU A 92 -8.22 -10.78 12.23
N ASP A 93 -7.93 -10.01 11.18
CA ASP A 93 -8.24 -10.35 9.79
C ASP A 93 -7.03 -10.98 9.09
N HIS A 94 -7.29 -11.86 8.12
CA HIS A 94 -6.25 -12.50 7.30
C HIS A 94 -5.13 -13.17 8.11
N GLN A 95 -5.47 -13.81 9.24
CA GLN A 95 -4.51 -14.36 10.20
C GLN A 95 -3.55 -15.39 9.60
N ALA A 96 -3.96 -16.09 8.54
CA ALA A 96 -3.11 -17.05 7.83
C ALA A 96 -1.90 -16.38 7.13
N ILE A 97 -1.98 -15.08 6.87
CA ILE A 97 -0.95 -14.29 6.17
C ILE A 97 -0.29 -13.29 7.12
N LEU A 98 -1.08 -12.61 7.95
CA LEU A 98 -0.60 -11.50 8.77
C LEU A 98 -0.15 -11.89 10.18
N GLY A 99 -0.48 -13.11 10.62
CA GLY A 99 -0.24 -13.58 11.99
C GLY A 99 -1.53 -13.71 12.79
N THR A 100 -1.41 -14.36 13.94
CA THR A 100 -2.55 -14.80 14.77
C THR A 100 -2.85 -13.87 15.95
N SER A 101 -2.06 -12.81 16.10
CA SER A 101 -2.20 -11.83 17.18
C SER A 101 -2.22 -10.40 16.65
N TYR A 102 -2.83 -9.51 17.44
CA TYR A 102 -2.84 -8.07 17.15
C TYR A 102 -1.43 -7.50 16.98
N ALA A 103 -0.45 -7.96 17.77
CA ALA A 103 0.93 -7.52 17.67
C ALA A 103 1.59 -7.94 16.35
N GLU A 104 1.38 -9.18 15.89
CA GLU A 104 1.92 -9.66 14.60
C GLU A 104 1.32 -8.88 13.42
N ILE A 105 0.00 -8.66 13.44
CA ILE A 105 -0.70 -7.89 12.42
C ILE A 105 -0.24 -6.42 12.44
N ALA A 106 -0.04 -5.84 13.63
CA ALA A 106 0.49 -4.49 13.77
C ALA A 106 1.91 -4.38 13.22
N ALA A 107 2.76 -5.40 13.42
CA ALA A 107 4.12 -5.41 12.89
C ALA A 107 4.13 -5.41 11.35
N GLN A 108 3.21 -6.16 10.72
CA GLN A 108 3.02 -6.11 9.26
C GLN A 108 2.59 -4.73 8.79
N LYS A 109 1.65 -4.08 9.49
CA LYS A 109 1.13 -2.75 9.10
C LYS A 109 2.14 -1.63 9.36
N ALA A 110 2.83 -1.65 10.50
CA ALA A 110 3.84 -0.66 10.88
C ALA A 110 5.15 -0.82 10.08
N GLY A 111 5.33 -1.98 9.42
CA GLY A 111 6.53 -2.28 8.63
C GLY A 111 6.77 -1.33 7.45
N VAL A 112 5.76 -0.58 7.01
CA VAL A 112 5.88 0.44 5.95
C VAL A 112 6.63 1.71 6.41
N LEU A 113 6.85 1.89 7.71
CA LEU A 113 7.57 3.04 8.25
C LEU A 113 9.09 2.86 8.09
N GLU A 114 9.74 3.77 7.38
CA GLU A 114 11.19 3.78 7.18
C GLU A 114 11.90 4.98 7.82
N GLY A 115 11.14 5.99 8.25
CA GLY A 115 11.60 7.19 8.93
C GLY A 115 11.34 8.45 8.10
N GLY A 116 10.97 9.55 8.76
CA GLY A 116 10.60 10.81 8.08
C GLY A 116 9.13 10.90 7.68
N GLU A 117 8.37 9.80 7.79
CA GLU A 117 6.92 9.81 7.64
C GLU A 117 6.23 10.27 8.94
N ALA A 118 5.01 10.78 8.77
CA ALA A 118 4.06 10.94 9.85
C ALA A 118 3.24 9.66 10.05
N LEU A 119 3.16 9.13 11.27
CA LEU A 119 2.27 8.02 11.62
C LEU A 119 0.99 8.55 12.26
N VAL A 120 -0.16 8.24 11.65
CA VAL A 120 -1.48 8.48 12.22
C VAL A 120 -2.16 7.14 12.50
N PHE A 121 -2.61 6.88 13.72
CA PHE A 121 -3.30 5.61 14.01
C PHE A 121 -4.38 5.72 15.07
N ALA A 122 -5.36 4.82 15.02
CA ALA A 122 -6.44 4.68 15.99
C ALA A 122 -6.58 3.19 16.37
N VAL A 123 -5.78 2.75 17.34
CA VAL A 123 -5.67 1.35 17.76
C VAL A 123 -5.85 1.24 19.27
N GLU A 124 -6.94 0.58 19.68
CA GLU A 124 -7.28 0.37 21.10
C GLU A 124 -6.51 -0.79 21.75
N ASP A 125 -6.20 -1.84 20.98
CA ASP A 125 -5.48 -3.00 21.51
C ASP A 125 -4.06 -2.61 21.95
N HIS A 126 -3.75 -2.84 23.23
CA HIS A 126 -2.50 -2.41 23.82
C HIS A 126 -1.28 -3.07 23.16
N ALA A 127 -1.38 -4.33 22.74
CA ALA A 127 -0.25 -5.03 22.14
C ALA A 127 0.06 -4.50 20.74
N ALA A 128 -0.97 -4.28 19.91
CA ALA A 128 -0.80 -3.62 18.61
C ALA A 128 -0.31 -2.18 18.74
N ARG A 129 -0.89 -1.41 19.67
CA ARG A 129 -0.49 -0.03 19.95
C ARG A 129 0.99 0.08 20.30
N SER A 130 1.50 -0.80 21.17
CA SER A 130 2.93 -0.84 21.52
C SER A 130 3.81 -1.01 20.28
N VAL A 131 3.44 -1.88 19.35
CA VAL A 131 4.21 -2.11 18.11
C VAL A 131 4.31 -0.85 17.24
N PHE A 132 3.22 -0.11 17.08
CA PHE A 132 3.24 1.16 16.33
C PHE A 132 4.13 2.21 16.99
N LEU A 133 4.04 2.36 18.31
CA LEU A 133 4.85 3.32 19.06
C LEU A 133 6.35 2.97 19.00
N GLU A 134 6.70 1.70 19.24
CA GLU A 134 8.08 1.22 19.18
C GLU A 134 8.68 1.39 17.79
N LYS A 135 7.92 1.04 16.74
CA LYS A 135 8.37 1.20 15.36
C LYS A 135 8.56 2.67 15.00
N ALA A 136 7.63 3.54 15.39
CA ALA A 136 7.74 4.97 15.14
C ALA A 136 8.94 5.59 15.88
N GLU A 137 9.19 5.20 17.13
CA GLU A 137 10.39 5.62 17.87
C GLU A 137 11.68 5.15 17.17
N GLN A 138 11.73 3.88 16.74
CA GLN A 138 12.89 3.29 16.08
C GLN A 138 13.29 4.06 14.81
N VAL A 139 12.32 4.51 14.02
CA VAL A 139 12.58 5.21 12.75
C VAL A 139 12.50 6.74 12.87
N GLY A 140 12.18 7.26 14.06
CA GLY A 140 12.01 8.69 14.29
C GLY A 140 10.79 9.31 13.59
N ALA A 141 9.72 8.55 13.42
CA ALA A 141 8.46 9.04 12.85
C ALA A 141 7.69 9.91 13.86
N SER A 142 7.05 10.97 13.39
CA SER A 142 6.13 11.77 14.21
C SER A 142 4.81 11.03 14.40
N ILE A 143 4.18 11.14 15.57
CA ILE A 143 3.02 10.31 15.93
C ILE A 143 1.79 11.20 16.19
N TRP A 144 0.66 10.81 15.60
CA TRP A 144 -0.68 11.30 15.92
C TRP A 144 -1.58 10.11 16.24
N GLU A 145 -1.87 9.94 17.52
CA GLU A 145 -2.75 8.89 18.00
C GLU A 145 -4.16 9.46 18.22
N TRP A 146 -5.16 8.81 17.64
CA TRP A 146 -6.57 9.11 17.89
C TRP A 146 -7.13 8.15 18.94
N GLN A 147 -7.71 8.71 20.00
CA GLN A 147 -8.34 8.01 21.12
C GLN A 147 -9.83 8.34 21.22
#